data_AF-A0AA96XN54-F1
#
_entry.id   AF-A0AA96XN54-F1
#
_cell.length_a   1.000
_cell.length_b   1.000
_cell.length_c   1.000
_cell.angle_alpha   90.00
_cell.angle_beta   90.00
_cell.angle_gamma   90.00
#
_symmetry.space_group_name_H-M   'P 1'
#
loop_
_entity.id
_entity.type
_entity.pdbx_description
1 polymer ?
#
loop_
_entity_poly.entity_id
_entity_poly.type
_entity_poly.pdbx_seq_one_letter_code
_entity_poly.pdbx_strand_id
1 'polypeptide(L)'
;MPFDATPSGPAANSYCTVVEADAYHSARGHNAAWESATQEAKERHLMWATSLLDTHYGYVGSRAEAEQALAGPGAASCWTG
;
A
#
# COMPACT_ATOMS: atom_id res chain seq x y z
N MET A 1 4.89 -7.37 12.93
CA MET A 1 3.59 -7.37 12.25
C MET A 1 3.76 -8.08 10.92
N PRO A 2 2.89 -9.04 10.55
CA PRO A 2 2.93 -9.67 9.23
C PRO A 2 2.56 -8.66 8.15
N PHE A 3 3.15 -8.77 6.96
CA PHE A 3 2.76 -7.97 5.80
C PHE A 3 1.34 -8.35 5.37
N ASP A 4 0.47 -7.35 5.22
CA ASP A 4 -0.90 -7.53 4.76
C ASP A 4 -1.28 -6.37 3.84
N ALA A 5 -1.53 -6.70 2.57
CA ALA A 5 -1.96 -5.78 1.54
C ALA A 5 -3.43 -6.01 1.14
N THR A 6 -4.21 -6.71 1.97
CA THR A 6 -5.64 -6.96 1.72
C THR A 6 -6.39 -5.63 1.69
N PRO A 7 -7.00 -5.24 0.56
CA PRO A 7 -7.77 -4.02 0.48
C PRO A 7 -8.89 -4.00 1.52
N SER A 8 -9.08 -2.86 2.19
CA SER A 8 -10.08 -2.69 3.25
C SER A 8 -9.94 -3.63 4.47
N GLY A 9 -8.85 -4.38 4.60
CA GLY A 9 -8.63 -5.30 5.70
C GLY A 9 -8.34 -4.60 7.03
N PRO A 10 -8.71 -5.21 8.18
CA PRO A 10 -8.43 -4.66 9.50
C PRO A 10 -6.96 -4.76 9.93
N ALA A 11 -6.17 -5.60 9.24
CA ALA A 11 -4.74 -5.73 9.45
C ALA A 11 -3.91 -5.15 8.29
N ALA A 12 -4.58 -4.55 7.30
CA ALA A 12 -3.92 -4.00 6.12
C ALA A 12 -2.90 -2.93 6.52
N ASN A 13 -1.64 -3.16 6.16
CA ASN A 13 -0.51 -2.28 6.43
C ASN A 13 0.27 -1.90 5.19
N SER A 14 -0.23 -2.31 4.01
CA SER A 14 0.27 -1.84 2.73
C SER A 14 -0.85 -1.59 1.74
N TYR A 15 -0.68 -0.56 0.90
CA TYR A 15 -1.59 -0.28 -0.22
C TYR A 15 -1.39 -1.16 -1.44
N CYS A 16 -0.27 -1.87 -1.54
CA CYS A 16 0.06 -2.70 -2.70
C CYS A 16 0.82 -3.96 -2.29
N THR A 17 0.73 -4.98 -3.12
CA THR A 17 1.47 -6.23 -2.96
C THR A 17 2.92 -6.09 -3.45
N VAL A 18 3.80 -6.98 -2.99
CA VAL A 18 5.19 -7.05 -3.51
C VAL A 18 5.20 -7.34 -5.01
N VAL A 19 4.25 -8.12 -5.53
CA VAL A 19 4.14 -8.45 -6.96
C VAL A 19 3.81 -7.20 -7.79
N GLU A 20 2.86 -6.38 -7.34
CA GLU A 20 2.52 -5.12 -8.02
C GLU A 20 3.69 -4.14 -7.97
N ALA A 21 4.38 -4.05 -6.83
CA ALA A 21 5.58 -3.23 -6.69
C ALA A 21 6.73 -3.72 -7.58
N ASP A 22 6.94 -5.03 -7.70
CA ASP A 22 7.93 -5.63 -8.61
C ASP A 22 7.61 -5.30 -10.08
N ALA A 23 6.35 -5.43 -10.49
CA ALA A 23 5.90 -5.07 -11.83
C ALA A 23 6.14 -3.57 -12.11
N TYR A 24 5.81 -2.69 -11.16
CA TYR A 24 6.06 -1.26 -11.27
C TYR A 24 7.55 -0.94 -11.37
N HIS A 25 8.39 -1.52 -10.52
CA HIS A 25 9.83 -1.27 -10.52
C HIS A 25 10.55 -1.81 -11.76
N SER A 26 10.08 -2.93 -12.32
CA SER A 26 10.54 -3.43 -13.62
C SER A 26 10.14 -2.46 -14.74
N ALA A 27 8.87 -2.06 -14.82
CA ALA A 27 8.36 -1.17 -15.87
C ALA A 27 8.93 0.25 -15.83
N ARG A 28 9.20 0.80 -14.63
CA ARG A 28 9.74 2.15 -14.46
C ARG A 28 11.19 2.30 -14.90
N GLY A 29 11.92 1.19 -15.04
CA GLY A 29 13.31 1.19 -15.50
C GLY A 29 14.26 0.34 -14.67
N HIS A 30 13.80 -0.81 -14.15
CA HIS A 30 14.65 -1.79 -13.45
C HIS A 30 15.46 -1.19 -12.30
N ASN A 31 14.79 -0.87 -11.20
CA ASN A 31 15.46 -0.38 -10.00
C ASN A 31 16.32 -1.48 -9.36
N ALA A 32 17.62 -1.52 -9.69
CA ALA A 32 18.56 -2.53 -9.20
C ALA A 32 18.59 -2.63 -7.66
N ALA A 33 18.40 -1.53 -6.93
CA ALA A 33 18.32 -1.56 -5.48
C ALA A 33 17.08 -2.32 -4.99
N TRP A 34 15.94 -2.14 -5.67
CA TRP A 34 14.71 -2.89 -5.39
C TRP A 34 14.83 -4.36 -5.79
N GLU A 35 15.42 -4.66 -6.94
CA GLU A 35 15.61 -6.04 -7.40
C GLU A 35 16.55 -6.85 -6.50
N SER A 36 17.60 -6.20 -5.99
CA SER A 36 18.55 -6.81 -5.05
C SER A 36 18.00 -6.94 -3.62
N ALA A 37 16.87 -6.30 -3.32
CA ALA A 37 16.29 -6.32 -1.98
C ALA A 37 15.65 -7.68 -1.68
N THR A 38 15.84 -8.16 -0.45
CA THR A 38 15.14 -9.35 0.04
C THR A 38 13.64 -9.10 0.11
N GLN A 39 12.84 -10.18 0.06
CA GLN A 39 11.39 -10.07 0.18
C GLN A 39 10.97 -9.33 1.47
N GLU A 40 11.57 -9.67 2.60
CA GLU A 40 11.34 -9.00 3.89
C GLU A 40 11.71 -7.50 3.88
N ALA A 41 12.73 -7.11 3.10
CA ALA A 41 13.08 -5.71 2.95
C ALA A 41 12.05 -4.96 2.10
N LYS A 42 11.58 -5.56 1.00
CA LYS A 42 10.51 -5.01 0.16
C LYS A 42 9.24 -4.80 0.97
N GLU A 43 8.80 -5.81 1.73
CA GLU A 43 7.62 -5.73 2.60
C GLU A 43 7.75 -4.59 3.62
N ARG A 44 8.91 -4.44 4.27
CA ARG A 44 9.17 -3.33 5.21
C ARG A 44 9.15 -1.97 4.54
N HIS A 45 9.71 -1.84 3.34
CA HIS A 45 9.67 -0.60 2.58
C HIS A 45 8.24 -0.21 2.19
N LEU A 46 7.41 -1.17 1.79
CA LEU A 46 6.01 -0.92 1.46
C LEU A 46 5.18 -0.52 2.68
N MET A 47 5.40 -1.15 3.84
CA MET A 47 4.75 -0.75 5.10
C MET A 47 5.15 0.67 5.50
N TRP A 48 6.44 1.00 5.40
CA TRP A 48 6.92 2.35 5.72
C TRP A 48 6.38 3.39 4.75
N ALA A 49 6.36 3.11 3.45
CA ALA A 49 5.77 3.98 2.44
C ALA A 49 4.28 4.24 2.72
N THR A 50 3.55 3.20 3.13
CA THR A 50 2.13 3.31 3.50
C THR A 50 1.93 4.19 4.72
N SER A 51 2.75 4.02 5.76
CA SER A 51 2.72 4.89 6.94
C SER A 51 3.06 6.35 6.61
N LEU A 52 4.01 6.57 5.71
CA LEU A 52 4.37 7.90 5.22
C LEU A 52 3.20 8.54 4.48
N LEU A 53 2.52 7.79 3.61
CA LEU A 53 1.38 8.28 2.86
C LEU A 53 0.22 8.67 3.80
N ASP A 54 -0.10 7.81 4.77
CA ASP A 54 -1.14 8.08 5.76
C ASP A 54 -0.83 9.28 6.66
N THR A 55 0.44 9.53 6.95
CA THR A 55 0.87 10.65 7.79
C THR A 55 0.88 11.98 7.03
N HIS A 56 1.32 11.96 5.77
CA HIS A 56 1.58 13.18 5.01
C HIS A 56 0.48 13.57 4.04
N TYR A 57 -0.40 12.65 3.66
CA TYR A 57 -1.47 12.91 2.71
C TYR A 57 -2.83 12.71 3.36
N GLY A 58 -3.62 13.77 3.38
CA GLY A 58 -5.05 13.68 3.64
C GLY A 58 -5.73 13.12 2.39
N TYR A 59 -6.30 11.93 2.49
CA TYR A 59 -7.06 11.34 1.40
C TYR A 59 -8.42 12.04 1.27
N VAL A 60 -8.83 12.33 0.03
CA VAL A 60 -10.18 12.85 -0.25
C VAL A 60 -11.15 11.67 -0.25
N GLY A 61 -11.85 11.49 0.87
CA GLY A 61 -12.79 10.40 1.10
C GLY A 61 -12.79 9.97 2.56
N SER A 62 -13.86 9.32 3.00
CA SER A 62 -13.88 8.60 4.27
C SER A 62 -13.47 7.15 4.06
N ARG A 63 -13.01 6.48 5.13
CA ARG A 63 -12.86 5.03 5.14
C ARG A 63 -14.15 4.38 4.61
N ALA A 64 -13.99 3.43 3.70
CA ALA A 64 -15.08 2.67 3.10
C ALA A 64 -15.82 1.82 4.16
N GLU A 65 -15.04 1.24 5.08
CA GLU A 65 -15.52 0.36 6.14
C GLU A 65 -14.94 0.81 7.49
N ALA A 66 -15.68 0.62 8.59
CA ALA A 66 -15.22 0.99 9.92
C ALA A 66 -13.98 0.19 10.36
N GLU A 67 -13.91 -1.06 9.89
CA GLU A 67 -12.83 -2.02 10.16
C GLU A 67 -11.57 -1.75 9.35
N GLN A 68 -11.61 -0.88 8.34
CA GLN A 68 -10.44 -0.62 7.50
C GLN A 68 -9.32 0.06 8.30
N ALA A 69 -8.12 -0.52 8.28
CA ALA A 69 -6.95 0.03 8.98
C ALA A 69 -6.36 1.28 8.30
N LEU A 70 -6.32 1.31 6.97
CA LEU A 70 -5.68 2.38 6.20
C LEU A 70 -6.61 3.59 5.96
N ALA A 71 -6.05 4.79 5.82
CA ALA A 71 -6.83 6.02 5.59
C ALA A 71 -7.24 6.24 4.12
N GLY A 72 -6.51 5.65 3.18
CA GLY A 72 -6.70 5.74 1.74
C GLY A 72 -7.83 4.86 1.20
N PRO A 73 -8.03 4.83 -0.13
CA PRO A 73 -9.27 4.34 -0.72
C PRO A 73 -9.49 2.87 -0.42
N GLY A 74 -10.38 2.63 0.54
CA GLY A 74 -11.13 1.40 0.61
C GLY A 74 -12.03 1.29 -0.60
N ALA A 75 -12.31 0.07 -1.02
CA ALA A 75 -13.12 -0.23 -2.21
C ALA A 75 -14.58 0.28 -2.19
N ALA A 76 -14.99 1.18 -1.29
CA ALA A 76 -16.33 1.75 -1.25
C ALA A 76 -16.30 3.28 -1.09
N SER A 77 -16.02 3.97 -2.19
CA SER A 77 -17.04 4.84 -2.76
C SER A 77 -16.65 5.07 -4.20
N CYS A 78 -17.41 4.45 -5.11
CA CYS A 78 -17.53 4.99 -6.43
C CYS A 78 -17.86 6.48 -6.29
N TRP A 79 -17.03 7.30 -6.90
CA TRP A 79 -17.20 8.73 -7.05
C TRP A 79 -18.59 8.97 -7.67
N THR A 80 -19.60 9.24 -6.84
CA THR A 80 -20.88 9.81 -7.27
C THR A 80 -20.83 11.30 -6.98
N GLY A 81 -20.44 12.08 -7.99
CA GLY A 81 -20.41 13.53 -7.99
C GLY A 81 -19.97 14.06 -9.33
#